data_AF-A0A7D7V8L8-F1
#
_entry.id   AF-A0A7D7V8L8-F1
#
_cell.length_a   1.000
_cell.length_b   1.000
_cell.length_c   1.000
_cell.angle_alpha   90.00
_cell.angle_beta   90.00
_cell.angle_gamma   90.00
#
_symmetry.space_group_name_H-M   'P 1'
#
loop_
_entity.id
_entity.type
_entity.pdbx_description
1 polymer ?
#
loop_
_entity_poly.entity_id
_entity_poly.type
_entity_poly.pdbx_seq_one_letter_code
_entity_poly.pdbx_strand_id
1 'polypeptide(L)'
;MNGKIALFFIISLVLVIPSTNAQEVNVSEKANQKSVKVIIDNEGNVHVKHVVSSSNSPRQMNLIDGIAQNISITDEEGKKQALATVGNNDAVIIFPSTNDSTVEYDLKQVLLQKDSVWTWDFRYLQTTSFILPDELDLIFVNDRPIYFDDKKRGFTCHGCQMALEYSFDEPKKIMEVNWEDKKFLVEIRTFADIENFNFEQPEKLISFKINDSNRMVTNVIPLELLWGPYAVFLDDEKKLFHQYNNNGTHTWVSLRPDTAGEITIIGTTVVPEFPIIAPLAIGFLMILMVPFMKKFSLH
;
A
#
# COMPACT_ATOMS: atom_id res chain seq x y z
N MET A 1 -74.01 31.76 -7.96
CA MET A 1 -73.44 32.58 -6.88
C MET A 1 -72.82 31.65 -5.85
N ASN A 2 -71.47 31.58 -5.88
CA ASN A 2 -70.50 31.24 -4.83
C ASN A 2 -70.85 30.09 -3.87
N GLY A 3 -70.17 28.93 -3.94
CA GLY A 3 -68.83 28.73 -3.37
C GLY A 3 -68.94 27.46 -2.49
N LYS A 4 -67.95 26.58 -2.31
CA LYS A 4 -66.50 26.73 -2.28
C LYS A 4 -65.92 25.34 -2.61
N ILE A 5 -64.88 25.30 -3.44
CA ILE A 5 -64.06 24.11 -3.67
C ILE A 5 -63.13 23.99 -2.45
N ALA A 6 -63.24 22.90 -1.70
CA ALA A 6 -62.32 22.60 -0.60
C ALA A 6 -61.10 21.86 -1.17
N LEU A 7 -60.01 22.58 -1.35
CA LEU A 7 -58.70 22.04 -1.73
C LEU A 7 -57.98 21.57 -0.46
N PHE A 8 -57.76 20.27 -0.31
CA PHE A 8 -56.94 19.72 0.77
C PHE A 8 -55.46 19.95 0.45
N PHE A 9 -54.83 20.92 1.10
CA PHE A 9 -53.38 21.05 1.17
C PHE A 9 -52.84 20.16 2.29
N ILE A 10 -52.19 19.05 1.93
CA ILE A 10 -51.37 18.29 2.87
C ILE A 10 -50.05 19.03 3.02
N ILE A 11 -49.92 19.81 4.10
CA ILE A 11 -48.64 20.39 4.52
C ILE A 11 -47.86 19.27 5.20
N SER A 12 -46.91 18.68 4.48
CA SER A 12 -45.91 17.79 5.07
C SER A 12 -45.02 18.62 6.01
N LEU A 13 -45.23 18.44 7.31
CA LEU A 13 -44.38 19.01 8.34
C LEU A 13 -43.07 18.22 8.34
N VAL A 14 -42.08 18.68 7.58
CA VAL A 14 -40.71 18.19 7.71
C VAL A 14 -40.21 18.64 9.07
N LEU A 15 -40.24 17.72 10.04
CA LEU A 15 -39.49 17.85 11.29
C LEU A 15 -38.01 17.87 10.91
N VAL A 16 -37.47 19.08 10.73
CA VAL A 16 -36.03 19.31 10.74
C VAL A 16 -35.60 19.04 12.18
N ILE A 17 -35.23 17.79 12.46
CA ILE A 17 -34.50 17.48 13.69
C ILE A 17 -33.20 18.28 13.54
N PRO A 18 -32.91 19.26 14.41
CA PRO A 18 -31.59 19.85 14.41
C PRO A 18 -30.63 18.70 14.75
N SER A 19 -29.89 18.22 13.76
CA SER A 19 -28.71 17.43 14.02
C SER A 19 -27.81 18.35 14.83
N THR A 20 -27.83 18.22 16.15
CA THR A 20 -26.78 18.74 16.99
C THR A 20 -25.51 18.17 16.43
N ASN A 21 -24.73 18.98 15.72
CA ASN A 21 -23.34 18.67 15.43
C ASN A 21 -22.77 18.23 16.79
N ALA A 22 -22.26 17.00 16.87
CA ALA A 22 -21.48 16.58 18.01
C ALA A 22 -20.38 17.64 18.16
N GLN A 23 -20.54 18.52 19.14
CA GLN A 23 -19.64 19.62 19.36
C GLN A 23 -18.37 18.96 19.89
N GLU A 24 -17.32 18.88 19.07
CA GLU A 24 -16.00 18.50 19.58
C GLU A 24 -15.70 19.42 20.76
N VAL A 25 -15.68 18.85 21.97
CA VAL A 25 -15.41 19.60 23.19
C VAL A 25 -13.91 19.92 23.18
N ASN A 26 -13.54 21.02 22.51
CA ASN A 26 -12.21 21.58 22.61
C ASN A 26 -12.13 22.35 23.93
N VAL A 27 -11.58 21.72 24.95
CA VAL A 27 -11.43 22.28 26.31
C VAL A 27 -10.27 23.30 26.34
N SER A 28 -9.32 23.20 25.41
CA SER A 28 -8.23 24.15 25.23
C SER A 28 -7.79 24.30 23.77
N GLU A 29 -6.87 25.24 23.51
CA GLU A 29 -6.19 25.38 22.23
C GLU A 29 -5.39 24.12 21.88
N LYS A 30 -5.34 23.78 20.59
CA LYS A 30 -4.66 22.58 20.10
C LYS A 30 -3.14 22.65 20.34
N ALA A 31 -2.56 21.53 20.73
CA ALA A 31 -1.14 21.37 20.93
C ALA A 31 -0.39 21.30 19.59
N ASN A 32 0.80 21.92 19.53
CA ASN A 32 1.66 21.85 18.36
C ASN A 32 2.55 20.61 18.43
N GLN A 33 2.26 19.61 17.58
CA GLN A 33 2.98 18.34 17.53
C GLN A 33 4.17 18.46 16.56
N LYS A 34 5.40 18.38 17.07
CA LYS A 34 6.63 18.38 16.27
C LYS A 34 6.81 17.09 15.48
N SER A 35 6.44 15.96 16.09
CA SER A 35 6.49 14.66 15.43
C SER A 35 5.50 13.70 16.04
N VAL A 36 5.05 12.76 15.21
CA VAL A 36 4.17 11.65 15.60
C VAL A 36 4.76 10.39 14.99
N LYS A 37 5.03 9.40 15.83
CA LYS A 37 5.56 8.10 15.43
C LYS A 37 4.61 7.01 15.86
N VAL A 38 4.29 6.13 14.94
CA VAL A 38 3.54 4.90 15.16
C VAL A 38 4.50 3.75 14.92
N ILE A 39 4.68 2.90 15.92
CA ILE A 39 5.57 1.74 15.89
C ILE A 39 4.68 0.50 15.99
N ILE A 40 4.81 -0.39 15.03
CA ILE A 40 4.10 -1.68 14.99
C ILE A 40 5.15 -2.78 15.15
N ASP A 41 4.99 -3.66 16.13
CA ASP A 41 5.89 -4.81 16.34
C ASP A 41 5.44 -6.07 15.58
N ASN A 42 6.25 -7.12 15.64
CA ASN A 42 6.00 -8.39 14.92
C ASN A 42 4.71 -9.09 15.41
N GLU A 43 4.29 -8.82 16.65
CA GLU A 43 3.06 -9.34 17.25
C GLU A 43 1.82 -8.48 16.92
N GLY A 44 1.98 -7.35 16.23
CA GLY A 44 0.91 -6.44 15.89
C GLY A 44 0.49 -5.50 17.03
N ASN A 45 1.32 -5.34 18.06
CA ASN A 45 1.12 -4.28 19.05
C ASN A 45 1.49 -2.93 18.45
N VAL A 46 0.69 -1.91 18.79
CA VAL A 46 0.88 -0.55 18.30
C VAL A 46 1.27 0.36 19.45
N HIS A 47 2.44 0.97 19.33
CA HIS A 47 2.92 1.99 20.25
C HIS A 47 2.99 3.34 19.53
N VAL A 48 2.51 4.39 20.20
CA VAL A 48 2.46 5.74 19.64
C VAL A 48 3.28 6.69 20.50
N LYS A 49 4.10 7.50 19.84
CA LYS A 49 4.91 8.55 20.45
C LYS A 49 4.66 9.89 19.77
N HIS A 50 4.25 10.88 20.54
CA HIS A 50 4.16 12.27 20.12
C HIS A 50 5.27 13.09 20.79
N VAL A 51 5.87 14.01 20.04
CA VAL A 51 6.69 15.09 20.60
C VAL A 51 5.91 16.38 20.42
N VAL A 52 5.61 17.05 21.52
CA VAL A 52 4.77 18.26 21.60
C VAL A 52 5.62 19.45 21.98
N SER A 53 5.48 20.54 21.25
CA SER A 53 6.19 21.79 21.53
C SER A 53 5.78 22.37 22.88
N SER A 54 6.74 22.96 23.59
CA SER A 54 6.47 23.70 24.81
C SER A 54 5.43 24.81 24.63
N SER A 55 4.69 25.11 25.70
CA SER A 55 3.68 26.17 25.71
C SER A 55 3.55 26.80 27.10
N ASN A 56 3.22 28.09 27.14
CA ASN A 56 2.96 28.82 28.38
C ASN A 56 1.51 28.69 28.87
N SER A 57 0.63 28.03 28.11
CA SER A 57 -0.75 27.75 28.48
C SER A 57 -1.07 26.27 28.27
N PRO A 58 -2.06 25.70 28.99
CA PRO A 58 -2.45 24.30 28.77
C PRO A 58 -2.90 24.09 27.33
N ARG A 59 -2.48 22.98 26.70
CA ARG A 59 -2.84 22.64 25.31
C ARG A 59 -3.51 21.28 25.25
N GLN A 60 -4.52 21.14 24.39
CA GLN A 60 -5.18 19.87 24.14
C GLN A 60 -4.53 19.16 22.95
N MET A 61 -4.15 17.89 23.11
CA MET A 61 -3.67 17.02 22.03
C MET A 61 -4.63 15.85 21.89
N ASN A 62 -5.25 15.72 20.72
CA ASN A 62 -6.05 14.52 20.40
C ASN A 62 -5.10 13.33 20.25
N LEU A 63 -5.52 12.17 20.75
CA LEU A 63 -4.84 10.91 20.48
C LEU A 63 -5.27 10.38 19.11
N ILE A 64 -4.52 9.40 18.59
CA ILE A 64 -4.92 8.67 17.39
C ILE A 64 -6.14 7.81 17.73
N ASP A 65 -7.11 7.75 16.81
CA ASP A 65 -8.35 6.98 17.00
C ASP A 65 -8.07 5.51 17.35
N GLY A 66 -8.68 5.03 18.44
CA GLY A 66 -8.50 3.68 18.97
C GLY A 66 -8.65 3.63 20.49
N ILE A 67 -8.40 2.46 21.10
CA ILE A 67 -8.41 2.31 22.56
C ILE A 67 -7.01 2.60 23.09
N ALA A 68 -6.77 3.84 23.51
CA ALA A 68 -5.51 4.25 24.12
C ALA A 68 -5.33 3.69 25.53
N GLN A 69 -4.18 3.08 25.79
CA GLN A 69 -3.79 2.51 27.08
C GLN A 69 -2.38 2.96 27.47
N ASN A 70 -2.04 2.83 28.76
CA ASN A 70 -0.70 3.13 29.28
C ASN A 70 -0.20 4.55 28.94
N ILE A 71 -1.12 5.52 28.88
CA ILE A 71 -0.80 6.90 28.51
C ILE A 71 0.16 7.49 29.54
N SER A 72 1.26 8.04 29.05
CA SER A 72 2.27 8.74 29.85
C SER A 72 2.71 10.02 29.17
N ILE A 73 3.07 11.01 30.00
CA ILE A 73 3.60 12.29 29.56
C ILE A 73 4.92 12.51 30.30
N THR A 74 5.99 12.77 29.59
CA THR A 74 7.30 13.11 30.16
C THR A 74 7.85 14.41 29.58
N ASP A 75 8.70 15.11 30.31
CA ASP A 75 9.53 16.18 29.74
C ASP A 75 10.73 15.61 28.95
N GLU A 76 11.56 16.50 28.42
CA GLU A 76 12.80 16.17 27.70
C GLU A 76 13.82 15.38 28.54
N GLU A 77 13.75 15.46 29.88
CA GLU A 77 14.61 14.73 30.81
C GLU A 77 14.03 13.33 31.17
N GLY A 78 12.85 13.00 30.65
CA GLY A 78 12.14 11.74 30.94
C GLY A 78 11.39 11.76 32.27
N LYS A 79 11.25 12.92 32.92
CA LYS A 79 10.50 13.05 34.17
C LYS A 79 9.00 13.06 33.88
N LYS A 80 8.27 12.22 34.60
CA LYS A 80 6.81 12.10 34.47
C LYS A 80 6.10 13.41 34.84
N GLN A 81 5.15 13.80 33.99
CA GLN A 81 4.26 14.94 34.20
C GLN A 81 2.86 14.47 34.60
N ALA A 82 2.02 15.42 35.05
CA ALA A 82 0.64 15.13 35.40
C ALA A 82 -0.17 14.75 34.15
N LEU A 83 -0.99 13.70 34.28
CA LEU A 83 -1.89 13.23 33.22
C LEU A 83 -3.31 13.75 33.46
N ALA A 84 -3.87 14.41 32.45
CA ALA A 84 -5.27 14.77 32.39
C ALA A 84 -5.83 14.38 31.02
N THR A 85 -6.86 13.53 31.00
CA THR A 85 -7.52 13.05 29.78
C THR A 85 -8.85 13.76 29.56
N VAL A 86 -9.30 13.82 28.31
CA VAL A 86 -10.58 14.39 27.89
C VAL A 86 -11.40 13.30 27.20
N GLY A 87 -12.71 13.26 27.47
CA GLY A 87 -13.59 12.24 26.90
C GLY A 87 -13.26 10.84 27.42
N ASN A 88 -13.28 9.85 26.54
CA ASN A 88 -12.92 8.46 26.86
C ASN A 88 -11.46 8.17 26.52
N ASN A 89 -10.55 9.05 26.97
CA ASN A 89 -9.15 9.11 26.54
C ASN A 89 -8.98 9.46 25.06
N ASP A 90 -9.88 10.26 24.50
CA ASP A 90 -9.80 10.73 23.10
C ASP A 90 -8.73 11.81 22.93
N ALA A 91 -8.41 12.53 24.02
CA ALA A 91 -7.39 13.56 24.05
C ALA A 91 -6.73 13.67 25.43
N VAL A 92 -5.58 14.34 25.48
CA VAL A 92 -4.85 14.70 26.71
C VAL A 92 -4.65 16.20 26.80
N ILE A 93 -4.58 16.72 28.02
CA ILE A 93 -4.14 18.08 28.31
C ILE A 93 -2.66 18.07 28.66
N ILE A 94 -1.88 18.80 27.88
CA ILE A 94 -0.47 19.09 28.13
C ILE A 94 -0.41 20.38 28.95
N PHE A 95 0.12 20.29 30.17
CA PHE A 95 0.27 21.45 31.05
C PHE A 95 1.39 22.38 30.57
N PRO A 96 1.38 23.66 30.98
CA PRO A 96 2.43 24.60 30.62
C PRO A 96 3.83 24.10 31.00
N SER A 97 4.77 24.22 30.08
CA SER A 97 6.16 23.80 30.25
C SER A 97 7.10 24.72 29.47
N THR A 98 8.37 24.80 29.87
CA THR A 98 9.41 25.51 29.11
C THR A 98 10.03 24.64 28.02
N ASN A 99 10.02 23.33 28.22
CA ASN A 99 10.63 22.31 27.36
C ASN A 99 9.54 21.50 26.65
N ASP A 100 9.89 20.81 25.57
CA ASP A 100 8.97 19.92 24.88
C ASP A 100 8.48 18.81 25.82
N SER A 101 7.33 18.23 25.48
CA SER A 101 6.79 17.07 26.16
C SER A 101 6.68 15.89 25.21
N THR A 102 6.99 14.70 25.72
CA THR A 102 6.76 13.43 25.02
C THR A 102 5.49 12.80 25.56
N VAL A 103 4.57 12.43 24.68
CA VAL A 103 3.36 11.66 25.03
C VAL A 103 3.46 10.29 24.40
N GLU A 104 3.39 9.25 25.21
CA GLU A 104 3.52 7.85 24.79
C GLU A 104 2.32 7.04 25.28
N TYR A 105 1.80 6.14 24.42
CA TYR A 105 0.70 5.24 24.75
C TYR A 105 0.66 4.05 23.78
N ASP A 106 -0.06 3.01 24.18
CA ASP A 106 -0.34 1.85 23.33
C ASP A 106 -1.76 1.97 22.77
N LEU A 107 -1.96 1.53 21.53
CA LEU A 107 -3.27 1.43 20.90
C LEU A 107 -3.71 -0.04 20.84
N LYS A 108 -4.88 -0.32 21.41
CA LYS A 108 -5.53 -1.63 21.31
C LYS A 108 -6.65 -1.61 20.27
N GLN A 109 -6.85 -2.77 19.65
CA GLN A 109 -7.94 -3.05 18.70
C GLN A 109 -7.96 -2.15 17.45
N VAL A 110 -6.81 -1.57 17.07
CA VAL A 110 -6.68 -0.77 15.84
C VAL A 110 -6.23 -1.60 14.65
N LEU A 111 -5.39 -2.61 14.90
CA LEU A 111 -5.00 -3.62 13.92
C LEU A 111 -5.92 -4.83 14.07
N LEU A 112 -6.64 -5.15 13.00
CA LEU A 112 -7.51 -6.31 12.92
C LEU A 112 -6.87 -7.34 12.00
N GLN A 113 -6.77 -8.58 12.45
CA GLN A 113 -6.31 -9.68 11.61
C GLN A 113 -7.52 -10.45 11.08
N LYS A 114 -7.64 -10.56 9.76
CA LYS A 114 -8.63 -11.39 9.09
C LYS A 114 -7.95 -12.13 7.94
N ASP A 115 -8.17 -13.43 7.85
CA ASP A 115 -7.63 -14.27 6.78
C ASP A 115 -6.11 -14.11 6.60
N SER A 116 -5.37 -14.05 7.72
CA SER A 116 -3.92 -13.83 7.80
C SER A 116 -3.42 -12.44 7.35
N VAL A 117 -4.32 -11.53 7.00
CA VAL A 117 -4.00 -10.14 6.66
C VAL A 117 -4.29 -9.24 7.84
N TRP A 118 -3.30 -8.44 8.22
CA TRP A 118 -3.48 -7.34 9.17
C TRP A 118 -4.02 -6.12 8.45
N THR A 119 -5.04 -5.47 9.00
CA THR A 119 -5.68 -4.29 8.44
C THR A 119 -5.83 -3.20 9.50
N TRP A 120 -5.56 -1.96 9.11
CA TRP A 120 -5.85 -0.77 9.90
C TRP A 120 -6.42 0.35 9.03
N ASP A 121 -7.65 0.78 9.32
CA ASP A 121 -8.21 2.05 8.83
C ASP A 121 -7.68 3.19 9.71
N PHE A 122 -6.52 3.72 9.32
CA PHE A 122 -5.82 4.76 10.03
C PHE A 122 -6.35 6.14 9.63
N ARG A 123 -6.65 6.97 10.63
CA ARG A 123 -6.97 8.39 10.41
C ARG A 123 -6.26 9.25 11.45
N TYR A 124 -5.39 10.13 10.97
CA TYR A 124 -4.83 11.19 11.81
C TYR A 124 -4.35 12.36 10.96
N LEU A 125 -4.72 13.57 11.37
CA LEU A 125 -4.48 14.78 10.55
C LEU A 125 -3.04 15.29 10.63
N GLN A 126 -2.25 14.82 11.59
CA GLN A 126 -0.84 15.20 11.69
C GLN A 126 0.05 14.35 10.79
N THR A 127 1.22 14.91 10.46
CA THR A 127 2.26 14.11 9.80
C THR A 127 2.70 12.99 10.75
N THR A 128 2.55 11.76 10.29
CA THR A 128 2.80 10.55 11.07
C THR A 128 3.82 9.67 10.36
N SER A 129 4.87 9.29 11.08
CA SER A 129 5.86 8.32 10.62
C SER A 129 5.52 6.94 11.18
N PHE A 130 5.40 5.96 10.28
CA PHE A 130 5.20 4.57 10.61
C PHE A 130 6.54 3.84 10.61
N ILE A 131 6.80 3.10 11.67
CA ILE A 131 7.88 2.13 11.78
C ILE A 131 7.21 0.76 11.80
N LEU A 132 7.59 -0.07 10.84
CA LEU A 132 6.94 -1.34 10.57
C LEU A 132 7.79 -2.52 11.06
N PRO A 133 7.18 -3.69 11.26
CA PRO A 133 7.87 -4.92 11.61
C PRO A 133 9.05 -5.26 10.69
N ASP A 134 10.12 -5.77 11.29
CA ASP A 134 11.40 -6.08 10.64
C ASP A 134 11.35 -7.27 9.68
N GLU A 135 10.23 -7.97 9.61
CA GLU A 135 10.04 -9.13 8.73
C GLU A 135 9.30 -8.75 7.44
N LEU A 136 8.63 -7.59 7.38
CA LEU A 136 7.82 -7.16 6.23
C LEU A 136 8.65 -6.57 5.09
N ASP A 137 8.55 -7.16 3.90
CA ASP A 137 9.12 -6.64 2.64
C ASP A 137 8.09 -5.89 1.79
N LEU A 138 6.80 -6.07 2.07
CA LEU A 138 5.70 -5.53 1.29
C LEU A 138 4.52 -5.17 2.20
N ILE A 139 3.97 -3.99 1.97
CA ILE A 139 2.68 -3.57 2.53
C ILE A 139 1.80 -3.01 1.43
N PHE A 140 0.52 -2.80 1.74
CA PHE A 140 -0.43 -2.12 0.88
C PHE A 140 -1.02 -0.92 1.60
N VAL A 141 -1.00 0.23 0.94
CA VAL A 141 -1.64 1.46 1.43
C VAL A 141 -2.67 1.88 0.40
N ASN A 142 -3.95 1.79 0.76
CA ASN A 142 -5.08 2.05 -0.16
C ASN A 142 -4.91 1.27 -1.49
N ASP A 143 -4.74 -0.05 -1.39
CA ASP A 143 -4.48 -1.00 -2.49
C ASP A 143 -3.16 -0.81 -3.25
N ARG A 144 -2.33 0.17 -2.89
CA ARG A 144 -1.05 0.41 -3.55
C ARG A 144 0.07 -0.34 -2.84
N PRO A 145 0.78 -1.24 -3.51
CA PRO A 145 1.94 -1.91 -2.94
C PRO A 145 3.06 -0.91 -2.64
N ILE A 146 3.63 -1.00 -1.45
CA ILE A 146 4.87 -0.34 -1.06
C ILE A 146 5.86 -1.43 -0.70
N TYR A 147 6.86 -1.59 -1.57
CA TYR A 147 7.95 -2.53 -1.37
C TYR A 147 9.08 -1.86 -0.63
N PHE A 148 9.55 -2.52 0.42
CA PHE A 148 10.69 -2.09 1.22
C PHE A 148 11.92 -2.86 0.76
N ASP A 149 12.99 -2.12 0.42
CA ASP A 149 14.32 -2.73 0.34
C ASP A 149 14.87 -2.96 1.76
N ASP A 150 15.95 -3.74 1.88
CA ASP A 150 16.57 -4.10 3.16
C ASP A 150 17.01 -2.89 4.03
N LYS A 151 16.86 -1.65 3.55
CA LYS A 151 17.38 -0.44 4.20
C LYS A 151 16.31 0.47 4.80
N LYS A 152 15.02 0.29 4.49
CA LYS A 152 13.95 1.20 4.96
C LYS A 152 12.67 0.45 5.27
N ARG A 153 12.26 0.35 6.53
CA ARG A 153 10.99 -0.30 6.95
C ARG A 153 10.04 0.66 7.65
N GLY A 154 9.57 1.63 6.86
CA GLY A 154 8.68 2.65 7.34
C GLY A 154 8.36 3.67 6.27
N PHE A 155 7.30 4.43 6.50
CA PHE A 155 6.89 5.50 5.62
C PHE A 155 6.37 6.66 6.44
N THR A 156 6.34 7.84 5.84
CA THR A 156 5.72 9.02 6.45
C THR A 156 4.52 9.42 5.63
N CYS A 157 3.46 9.78 6.33
CA CYS A 157 2.24 10.22 5.75
C CYS A 157 1.87 11.60 6.30
N HIS A 158 1.54 12.54 5.41
CA HIS A 158 1.16 13.90 5.77
C HIS A 158 -0.37 14.04 5.82
N GLY A 159 -0.96 13.89 7.00
CA GLY A 159 -2.40 14.04 7.22
C GLY A 159 -3.24 13.01 6.44
N CYS A 160 -3.05 11.72 6.71
CA CYS A 160 -3.80 10.66 6.03
C CYS A 160 -5.09 10.26 6.72
N GLN A 161 -6.00 9.84 5.86
CA GLN A 161 -6.79 8.65 6.05
C GLN A 161 -6.24 7.55 5.12
N MET A 162 -5.97 6.35 5.64
CA MET A 162 -5.49 5.24 4.82
C MET A 162 -5.94 3.88 5.37
N ALA A 163 -6.22 2.95 4.46
CA ALA A 163 -6.24 1.54 4.76
C ALA A 163 -4.82 0.98 4.60
N LEU A 164 -4.21 0.58 5.72
CA LEU A 164 -2.93 -0.13 5.76
C LEU A 164 -3.22 -1.63 5.83
N GLU A 165 -2.61 -2.41 4.95
CA GLU A 165 -2.69 -3.87 4.94
C GLU A 165 -1.30 -4.50 4.81
N TYR A 166 -1.06 -5.61 5.52
CA TYR A 166 0.18 -6.36 5.40
C TYR A 166 0.05 -7.80 5.91
N SER A 167 1.04 -8.64 5.57
CA SER A 167 1.11 -10.03 6.00
C SER A 167 2.57 -10.48 6.09
N PHE A 168 2.90 -11.30 7.08
CA PHE A 168 4.27 -11.81 7.27
C PHE A 168 4.57 -13.00 6.36
N ASP A 169 3.64 -13.96 6.31
CA ASP A 169 3.86 -15.25 5.67
C ASP A 169 3.00 -15.42 4.41
N GLU A 170 3.01 -14.43 3.53
CA GLU A 170 2.30 -14.55 2.25
C GLU A 170 2.87 -15.74 1.44
N PRO A 171 2.05 -16.75 1.08
CA PRO A 171 2.53 -17.94 0.38
C PRO A 171 3.14 -17.58 -0.97
N LYS A 172 4.32 -18.16 -1.24
CA LYS A 172 5.04 -18.03 -2.51
C LYS A 172 4.91 -19.32 -3.29
N LYS A 173 4.23 -19.27 -4.43
CA LYS A 173 4.10 -20.41 -5.35
C LYS A 173 5.04 -20.21 -6.53
N ILE A 174 5.91 -21.17 -6.77
CA ILE A 174 6.88 -21.12 -7.86
C ILE A 174 6.36 -21.98 -9.01
N MET A 175 6.19 -21.36 -10.17
CA MET A 175 5.75 -22.00 -11.41
C MET A 175 6.94 -22.12 -12.36
N GLU A 176 7.27 -23.35 -12.75
CA GLU A 176 8.36 -23.62 -13.69
C GLU A 176 7.86 -23.48 -15.14
N VAL A 177 8.57 -22.69 -15.94
CA VAL A 177 8.32 -22.53 -17.37
C VAL A 177 9.57 -22.93 -18.16
N ASN A 178 9.42 -23.89 -19.08
CA ASN A 178 10.49 -24.30 -19.98
C ASN A 178 10.29 -23.61 -21.34
N TRP A 179 11.25 -22.80 -21.77
CA TRP A 179 11.21 -22.10 -23.06
C TRP A 179 12.63 -21.94 -23.62
N GLU A 180 12.83 -22.21 -24.91
CA GLU A 180 14.14 -22.18 -25.60
C GLU A 180 15.27 -22.93 -24.85
N ASP A 181 14.99 -24.15 -24.39
CA ASP A 181 15.92 -24.97 -23.61
C ASP A 181 16.40 -24.33 -22.30
N LYS A 182 15.74 -23.25 -21.86
CA LYS A 182 15.95 -22.59 -20.56
C LYS A 182 14.77 -22.84 -19.63
N LYS A 183 15.08 -22.80 -18.33
CA LYS A 183 14.09 -22.84 -17.25
C LYS A 183 13.92 -21.46 -16.66
N PHE A 184 12.68 -21.02 -16.57
CA PHE A 184 12.27 -19.78 -15.92
C PHE A 184 11.38 -20.10 -14.73
N LEU A 185 11.50 -19.30 -13.67
CA LEU A 185 10.69 -19.43 -12.46
C LEU A 185 9.82 -18.19 -12.36
N VAL A 186 8.50 -18.38 -12.43
CA VAL A 186 7.52 -17.32 -12.14
C VAL A 186 7.05 -17.52 -10.71
N GLU A 187 7.21 -16.51 -9.85
CA GLU A 187 6.70 -16.56 -8.48
C GLU A 187 5.34 -15.86 -8.42
N ILE A 188 4.36 -16.50 -7.79
CA ILE A 188 3.06 -15.93 -7.49
C ILE A 188 2.92 -15.86 -5.97
N ARG A 189 2.83 -14.65 -5.42
CA ARG A 189 2.59 -14.39 -4.00
C ARG A 189 1.11 -14.09 -3.79
N THR A 190 0.43 -14.95 -3.04
CA THR A 190 -0.97 -14.75 -2.63
C THR A 190 -1.41 -15.82 -1.63
N PHE A 191 -2.41 -15.50 -0.82
CA PHE A 191 -3.14 -16.50 -0.02
C PHE A 191 -4.25 -17.23 -0.79
N ALA A 192 -4.56 -16.85 -2.05
CA ALA A 192 -5.52 -17.57 -2.87
C ALA A 192 -4.92 -18.90 -3.39
N ASP A 193 -5.75 -19.91 -3.66
CA ASP A 193 -5.28 -21.07 -4.41
C ASP A 193 -5.06 -20.70 -5.87
N ILE A 194 -4.04 -21.33 -6.47
CA ILE A 194 -3.68 -21.10 -7.87
C ILE A 194 -3.83 -22.43 -8.59
N GLU A 195 -4.55 -22.41 -9.69
CA GLU A 195 -4.77 -23.58 -10.55
C GLU A 195 -4.50 -23.24 -12.02
N ASN A 196 -4.26 -24.27 -12.83
CA ASN A 196 -4.18 -24.17 -14.29
C ASN A 196 -3.21 -23.09 -14.78
N PHE A 197 -2.03 -22.98 -14.14
CA PHE A 197 -1.00 -22.08 -14.61
C PHE A 197 -0.54 -22.46 -16.03
N ASN A 198 -0.50 -21.48 -16.91
CA ASN A 198 -0.14 -21.62 -18.30
C ASN A 198 0.75 -20.46 -18.75
N PHE A 199 1.68 -20.75 -19.66
CA PHE A 199 2.49 -19.76 -20.36
C PHE A 199 2.46 -20.02 -21.85
N GLU A 200 2.02 -19.03 -22.62
CA GLU A 200 1.93 -19.08 -24.08
C GLU A 200 2.77 -17.97 -24.69
N GLN A 201 3.97 -18.34 -25.14
CA GLN A 201 4.90 -17.37 -25.72
C GLN A 201 4.38 -16.66 -26.98
N PRO A 202 3.71 -17.34 -27.95
CA PRO A 202 3.20 -16.66 -29.14
C PRO A 202 2.21 -15.54 -28.81
N GLU A 203 1.44 -15.73 -27.73
CA GLU A 203 0.46 -14.78 -27.21
C GLU A 203 1.07 -13.82 -26.17
N LYS A 204 2.31 -14.07 -25.74
CA LYS A 204 3.03 -13.35 -24.68
C LYS A 204 2.20 -13.29 -23.42
N LEU A 205 1.74 -14.46 -23.00
CA LEU A 205 0.65 -14.58 -22.06
C LEU A 205 1.04 -15.52 -20.92
N ILE A 206 0.79 -15.07 -19.70
CA ILE A 206 0.71 -15.92 -18.52
C ILE A 206 -0.75 -15.92 -18.08
N SER A 207 -1.33 -17.11 -17.87
CA SER A 207 -2.65 -17.22 -17.25
C SER A 207 -2.68 -18.24 -16.12
N PHE A 208 -3.60 -18.04 -15.18
CA PHE A 208 -3.89 -18.96 -14.09
C PHE A 208 -5.23 -18.61 -13.44
N LYS A 209 -5.84 -19.60 -12.77
CA LYS A 209 -7.09 -19.40 -12.03
C LYS A 209 -6.84 -19.18 -10.55
N ILE A 210 -7.63 -18.30 -9.97
CA ILE A 210 -7.72 -18.09 -8.52
C ILE A 210 -9.10 -18.47 -8.01
N ASN A 211 -9.17 -19.03 -6.81
CA ASN A 211 -10.43 -19.46 -6.19
C ASN A 211 -11.02 -18.45 -5.18
N ASP A 212 -10.28 -17.39 -4.86
CA ASP A 212 -10.70 -16.38 -3.89
C ASP A 212 -10.65 -14.98 -4.50
N SER A 213 -11.50 -14.11 -3.95
CA SER A 213 -11.67 -12.71 -4.34
C SER A 213 -11.09 -11.77 -3.31
N ASN A 214 -10.89 -10.51 -3.69
CA ASN A 214 -10.47 -9.40 -2.83
C ASN A 214 -9.13 -9.60 -2.11
N ARG A 215 -8.32 -10.56 -2.58
CA ARG A 215 -6.95 -10.79 -2.11
C ARG A 215 -5.95 -10.21 -3.09
N MET A 216 -4.83 -9.71 -2.58
CA MET A 216 -3.76 -9.31 -3.48
C MET A 216 -3.13 -10.54 -4.13
N VAL A 217 -2.81 -10.40 -5.41
CA VAL A 217 -2.06 -11.38 -6.19
C VAL A 217 -0.89 -10.66 -6.82
N THR A 218 0.33 -11.02 -6.40
CA THR A 218 1.58 -10.47 -6.94
C THR A 218 2.29 -11.51 -7.77
N ASN A 219 2.63 -11.16 -9.01
CA ASN A 219 3.39 -12.00 -9.92
C ASN A 219 4.80 -11.41 -10.07
N VAL A 220 5.82 -12.21 -9.80
CA VAL A 220 7.22 -11.89 -10.05
C VAL A 220 7.63 -12.59 -11.34
N ILE A 221 7.79 -11.80 -12.39
CA ILE A 221 7.93 -12.28 -13.75
C ILE A 221 9.36 -12.02 -14.22
N PRO A 222 10.12 -13.04 -14.65
CA PRO A 222 11.40 -12.84 -15.32
C PRO A 222 11.21 -12.05 -16.62
N LEU A 223 11.97 -10.97 -16.80
CA LEU A 223 11.87 -10.08 -17.97
C LEU A 223 12.30 -10.78 -19.27
N GLU A 224 13.18 -11.77 -19.18
CA GLU A 224 13.55 -12.64 -20.31
C GLU A 224 12.38 -13.52 -20.78
N LEU A 225 11.46 -13.87 -19.87
CA LEU A 225 10.31 -14.73 -20.19
C LEU A 225 9.15 -13.91 -20.76
N LEU A 226 8.82 -12.80 -20.11
CA LEU A 226 7.72 -11.94 -20.53
C LEU A 226 8.04 -10.48 -20.22
N TRP A 227 8.11 -9.67 -21.28
CA TRP A 227 8.49 -8.26 -21.17
C TRP A 227 7.28 -7.32 -21.31
N GLY A 228 7.25 -6.28 -20.47
CA GLY A 228 6.23 -5.25 -20.49
C GLY A 228 6.33 -4.27 -21.67
N PRO A 229 5.40 -3.29 -21.76
CA PRO A 229 4.36 -3.00 -20.78
C PRO A 229 3.28 -4.08 -20.71
N TYR A 230 2.61 -4.20 -19.56
CA TYR A 230 1.63 -5.26 -19.31
C TYR A 230 0.19 -4.78 -19.46
N ALA A 231 -0.68 -5.70 -19.85
CA ALA A 231 -2.11 -5.61 -19.64
C ALA A 231 -2.55 -6.79 -18.78
N VAL A 232 -3.40 -6.54 -17.78
CA VAL A 232 -3.90 -7.57 -16.87
C VAL A 232 -5.41 -7.66 -17.00
N PHE A 233 -5.92 -8.88 -17.05
CA PHE A 233 -7.34 -9.19 -17.19
C PHE A 233 -7.78 -10.17 -16.10
N LEU A 234 -9.05 -10.09 -15.72
CA LEU A 234 -9.77 -11.09 -14.93
C LEU A 234 -11.01 -11.50 -15.74
N ASP A 235 -11.10 -12.77 -16.14
CA ASP A 235 -12.18 -13.29 -16.99
C ASP A 235 -12.46 -12.38 -18.21
N ASP A 236 -11.41 -12.07 -18.97
CA ASP A 236 -11.39 -11.17 -20.14
C ASP A 236 -11.69 -9.67 -19.86
N GLU A 237 -12.00 -9.29 -18.62
CA GLU A 237 -12.18 -7.89 -18.23
C GLU A 237 -10.83 -7.28 -17.84
N LYS A 238 -10.43 -6.19 -18.50
CA LYS A 238 -9.19 -5.48 -18.17
C LYS A 238 -9.26 -4.87 -16.76
N LYS A 239 -8.31 -5.22 -15.90
CA LYS A 239 -8.22 -4.70 -14.53
C LYS A 239 -7.08 -3.70 -14.35
N LEU A 240 -7.23 -2.85 -13.34
CA LEU A 240 -6.13 -2.03 -12.86
C LEU A 240 -5.12 -2.91 -12.13
N PHE A 241 -3.84 -2.57 -12.27
CA PHE A 241 -2.74 -3.27 -11.64
C PHE A 241 -1.62 -2.30 -11.30
N HIS A 242 -0.68 -2.77 -10.48
CA HIS A 242 0.50 -2.05 -10.08
C HIS A 242 1.75 -2.81 -10.51
N GLN A 243 2.59 -2.14 -11.30
CA GLN A 243 3.98 -2.55 -11.46
C GLN A 243 4.83 -1.73 -10.48
N TYR A 244 5.27 -2.34 -9.39
CA TYR A 244 5.86 -1.59 -8.26
C TYR A 244 7.35 -1.84 -8.04
N ASN A 245 7.91 -2.87 -8.66
CA ASN A 245 9.34 -3.16 -8.60
C ASN A 245 9.84 -3.69 -9.95
N ASN A 246 11.08 -3.32 -10.28
CA ASN A 246 11.86 -3.86 -11.39
C ASN A 246 13.33 -3.78 -11.01
N ASN A 247 13.96 -4.95 -10.84
CA ASN A 247 15.36 -5.05 -10.42
C ASN A 247 16.33 -5.30 -11.61
N GLY A 248 15.86 -5.13 -12.85
CA GLY A 248 16.60 -5.39 -14.08
C GLY A 248 16.51 -6.82 -14.61
N THR A 249 16.09 -7.79 -13.79
CA THR A 249 15.90 -9.19 -14.21
C THR A 249 14.47 -9.66 -14.07
N HIS A 250 13.75 -9.14 -13.07
CA HIS A 250 12.37 -9.47 -12.76
C HIS A 250 11.55 -8.21 -12.59
N THR A 251 10.24 -8.35 -12.76
CA THR A 251 9.28 -7.30 -12.41
C THR A 251 8.13 -7.86 -11.57
N TRP A 252 7.56 -7.01 -10.73
CA TRP A 252 6.45 -7.35 -9.86
C TRP A 252 5.18 -6.70 -10.40
N VAL A 253 4.21 -7.52 -10.78
CA VAL A 253 2.90 -7.13 -11.28
C VAL A 253 1.85 -7.58 -10.28
N SER A 254 1.20 -6.63 -9.62
CA SER A 254 0.24 -6.86 -8.54
C SER A 254 -1.15 -6.36 -8.90
N LEU A 255 -2.18 -7.12 -8.55
CA LEU A 255 -3.58 -6.69 -8.63
C LEU A 255 -4.38 -7.27 -7.47
N ARG A 256 -5.51 -6.61 -7.14
CA ARG A 256 -6.54 -7.15 -6.26
C ARG A 256 -7.76 -7.52 -7.13
N PRO A 257 -7.98 -8.80 -7.43
CA PRO A 257 -9.17 -9.26 -8.14
C PRO A 257 -10.41 -9.06 -7.28
N ASP A 258 -11.49 -8.55 -7.87
CA ASP A 258 -12.79 -8.34 -7.23
C ASP A 258 -13.61 -9.64 -7.11
N THR A 259 -13.30 -10.63 -7.93
CA THR A 259 -13.90 -11.97 -7.93
C THR A 259 -12.84 -13.07 -8.09
N ALA A 260 -13.21 -14.30 -7.78
CA ALA A 260 -12.48 -15.47 -8.28
C ALA A 260 -12.62 -15.54 -9.82
N GLY A 261 -11.65 -16.13 -10.50
CA GLY A 261 -11.62 -16.17 -11.97
C GLY A 261 -10.25 -16.48 -12.54
N GLU A 262 -10.13 -16.37 -13.86
CA GLU A 262 -8.87 -16.49 -14.59
C GLU A 262 -8.17 -15.14 -14.69
N ILE A 263 -6.95 -15.06 -14.16
CA ILE A 263 -6.06 -13.93 -14.36
C ILE A 263 -5.24 -14.17 -15.62
N THR A 264 -5.18 -13.17 -16.48
CA THR A 264 -4.36 -13.17 -17.68
C THR A 264 -3.44 -11.95 -17.71
N ILE A 265 -2.14 -12.16 -17.87
CA ILE A 265 -1.12 -11.10 -17.95
C ILE A 265 -0.48 -11.18 -19.34
N ILE A 266 -0.64 -10.11 -20.12
CA ILE A 266 -0.16 -10.02 -21.49
C ILE A 266 1.00 -9.01 -21.57
N GLY A 267 2.15 -9.45 -22.08
CA GLY A 267 3.26 -8.58 -22.46
C GLY A 267 2.98 -7.94 -23.82
N THR A 268 2.94 -6.62 -23.89
CA THR A 268 2.62 -5.92 -25.15
C THR A 268 3.82 -5.71 -26.07
N THR A 269 5.05 -5.96 -25.59
CA THR A 269 6.30 -5.88 -26.37
C THR A 269 6.76 -7.26 -26.82
N VAL A 270 7.44 -7.38 -27.97
CA VAL A 270 8.14 -8.62 -28.36
C VAL A 270 9.45 -8.76 -27.57
N VAL A 271 9.71 -9.91 -26.96
CA VAL A 271 11.06 -10.25 -26.50
C VAL A 271 11.91 -10.48 -27.76
N PRO A 272 13.02 -9.74 -27.97
CA PRO A 272 13.84 -9.94 -29.15
C PRO A 272 14.45 -11.35 -29.14
N GLU A 273 14.10 -12.19 -30.12
CA GLU A 273 14.62 -13.56 -30.28
C GLU A 273 16.14 -13.59 -30.56
N PHE A 274 16.74 -12.44 -30.85
CA PHE A 274 18.18 -12.26 -30.94
C PHE A 274 18.61 -11.01 -30.17
N PRO A 275 19.75 -11.03 -29.46
CA PRO A 275 20.32 -9.80 -28.94
C PRO A 275 20.50 -8.84 -30.12
N ILE A 276 20.06 -7.58 -29.96
CA ILE A 276 20.17 -6.50 -30.98
C ILE A 276 21.62 -6.35 -31.48
N ILE A 277 22.58 -6.85 -30.69
CA ILE A 277 24.00 -6.96 -31.02
C ILE A 277 24.26 -7.87 -32.23
N ALA A 278 23.51 -8.95 -32.45
CA ALA A 278 23.79 -9.89 -33.54
C ALA A 278 23.61 -9.27 -34.94
N PRO A 279 22.48 -8.60 -35.27
CA PRO A 279 22.37 -7.85 -36.53
C PRO A 279 23.43 -6.74 -36.67
N LEU A 280 23.76 -6.06 -35.57
CA LEU A 280 24.75 -4.99 -35.56
C LEU A 280 26.18 -5.50 -35.80
N ALA A 281 26.53 -6.62 -35.17
CA ALA A 281 27.81 -7.31 -35.32
C ALA A 281 27.96 -7.89 -36.73
N ILE A 282 26.91 -8.48 -37.29
CA ILE A 282 26.89 -8.95 -38.68
C ILE A 282 27.05 -7.76 -39.64
N GLY A 283 26.34 -6.66 -39.41
CA GLY A 283 26.48 -5.43 -40.19
C GLY A 283 27.92 -4.88 -40.14
N PHE A 284 28.52 -4.86 -38.96
CA PHE A 284 29.91 -4.40 -38.77
C PHE A 284 30.91 -5.34 -39.45
N LEU A 285 30.73 -6.65 -39.34
CA LEU A 285 31.53 -7.67 -40.04
C LEU A 285 31.44 -7.52 -41.56
N MET A 286 30.23 -7.28 -42.10
CA MET A 286 30.07 -7.02 -43.53
C MET A 286 30.83 -5.78 -43.97
N ILE A 287 30.75 -4.67 -43.24
CA ILE A 287 31.51 -3.44 -43.54
C ILE A 287 33.03 -3.70 -43.52
N LEU A 288 33.52 -4.48 -42.57
CA LEU A 288 34.94 -4.84 -42.48
C LEU A 288 35.39 -5.78 -43.60
N MET A 289 34.54 -6.70 -44.07
CA MET A 289 34.90 -7.67 -45.11
C MET A 289 34.80 -7.12 -46.55
N VAL A 290 33.93 -6.14 -46.81
CA VAL A 290 33.78 -5.48 -48.13
C VAL A 290 35.12 -5.01 -48.75
N PRO A 291 36.02 -4.31 -48.04
CA PRO A 291 37.31 -3.90 -48.62
C PRO A 291 38.27 -5.07 -48.88
N PHE A 292 38.18 -6.18 -48.14
CA PHE A 292 38.99 -7.37 -48.40
C PHE A 292 38.51 -8.13 -49.65
N MET A 293 37.19 -8.21 -49.87
CA MET A 293 36.62 -8.83 -51.07
C MET A 293 37.01 -8.08 -52.35
N LYS A 294 37.08 -6.73 -52.32
CA LYS A 294 37.56 -5.91 -53.44
C LYS A 294 39.04 -6.14 -53.80
N LYS A 295 39.84 -6.70 -52.88
CA LYS A 295 41.27 -6.96 -53.09
C LYS A 295 41.54 -8.30 -53.80
N PHE A 296 40.57 -9.21 -53.80
CA PHE A 296 40.67 -10.53 -54.45
C PHE A 296 40.05 -10.58 -55.86
N SER A 297 39.36 -9.54 -56.32
CA SER A 297 38.76 -9.49 -57.67
C SER A 297 39.61 -8.76 -58.72
N LEU A 298 40.89 -8.48 -58.42
CA LEU A 298 41.86 -7.95 -59.37
C LEU A 298 42.80 -9.08 -59.77
N HIS A 299 42.34 -9.95 -60.65
CA HIS A 299 43.21 -10.75 -61.50
C HIS A 299 42.58 -11.04 -62.86
#